data_AF-A0A8J6DA15-F1
#
_entry.id   AF-A0A8J6DA15-F1
#
_cell.length_a   1.000
_cell.length_b   1.000
_cell.length_c   1.000
_cell.angle_alpha   90.00
_cell.angle_beta   90.00
_cell.angle_gamma   90.00
#
_symmetry.space_group_name_H-M   'P 1'
#
loop_
_entity.id
_entity.type
_entity.pdbx_description
1 polymer ?
#
loop_
_entity_poly.entity_id
_entity_poly.type
_entity_poly.pdbx_seq_one_letter_code
_entity_poly.pdbx_strand_id
1 'polypeptide(L)'
;MGQAWIHHEGTSQVKKSKLGILTLDYETFKMKPKEDIKEMSDQFTMIINGLKFYGKTYPNEEVVRKVLYSLPTSWDPKVTAIEDAKSLKILSLDELIGYLLTHDLRLNKRSEEERVMNKNVSKALKSTTNNDSESSE
;
A
#
# COMPACT_ATOMS: atom_id res chain seq x y z
N MET A 1 -10.74 -51.36 -14.47
CA MET A 1 -11.57 -50.15 -14.26
C MET A 1 -11.02 -49.39 -13.06
N GLY A 2 -10.05 -48.48 -13.23
CA GLY A 2 -9.41 -47.85 -12.04
C GLY A 2 -8.44 -46.71 -12.27
N GLN A 3 -8.51 -45.96 -13.38
CA GLN A 3 -7.55 -44.87 -13.65
C GLN A 3 -8.20 -43.48 -13.86
N ALA A 4 -9.52 -43.35 -13.73
CA ALA A 4 -10.23 -42.09 -13.98
C ALA A 4 -10.32 -41.15 -12.75
N TRP A 5 -10.15 -41.66 -11.53
CA TRP A 5 -10.37 -40.88 -10.30
C TRP A 5 -9.17 -40.01 -9.89
N ILE A 6 -7.94 -40.45 -10.20
CA ILE A 6 -6.72 -39.78 -9.75
C ILE A 6 -6.51 -38.41 -10.43
N HIS A 7 -6.93 -38.25 -11.69
CA HIS A 7 -6.77 -36.98 -12.41
C HIS A 7 -7.77 -35.89 -11.98
N HIS A 8 -9.01 -36.26 -11.67
CA HIS A 8 -10.04 -35.31 -11.25
C HIS A 8 -9.84 -34.85 -9.79
N GLU A 9 -9.38 -35.76 -8.93
CA GLU A 9 -9.15 -35.46 -7.51
C GLU A 9 -7.90 -34.57 -7.33
N GLY A 10 -6.83 -34.80 -8.10
CA GLY A 10 -5.64 -33.94 -8.10
C GLY A 10 -5.91 -32.51 -8.59
N THR A 11 -6.73 -32.33 -9.63
CA THR A 11 -7.11 -30.99 -10.11
C THR A 11 -8.06 -30.27 -9.14
N SER A 12 -8.95 -31.00 -8.46
CA SER A 12 -9.84 -30.46 -7.42
C SER A 12 -9.07 -30.09 -6.14
N GLN A 13 -8.16 -30.96 -5.70
CA GLN A 13 -7.35 -30.74 -4.50
C GLN A 13 -6.38 -29.56 -4.69
N VAL A 14 -5.72 -29.44 -5.84
CA VAL A 14 -4.85 -28.29 -6.14
C VAL A 14 -5.63 -26.98 -6.13
N LYS A 15 -6.84 -26.94 -6.70
CA LYS A 15 -7.71 -25.76 -6.64
C LYS A 15 -8.07 -25.38 -5.20
N LYS A 16 -8.45 -26.36 -4.37
CA LYS A 16 -8.76 -26.14 -2.95
C LYS A 16 -7.54 -25.62 -2.17
N SER A 17 -6.36 -26.19 -2.39
CA SER A 17 -5.12 -25.73 -1.73
C SER A 17 -4.77 -24.30 -2.12
N LYS A 18 -4.86 -23.95 -3.41
CA LYS A 18 -4.60 -22.57 -3.88
C LYS A 18 -5.59 -21.57 -3.33
N LEU A 19 -6.88 -21.93 -3.26
CA LEU A 19 -7.90 -21.11 -2.62
C LEU A 19 -7.61 -20.90 -1.12
N GLY A 20 -7.13 -21.94 -0.45
CA GLY A 20 -6.72 -21.88 0.95
C GLY A 20 -5.57 -20.90 1.17
N ILE A 21 -4.51 -20.98 0.35
CA ILE A 21 -3.36 -20.05 0.40
C ILE A 21 -3.82 -18.62 0.16
N LEU A 22 -4.60 -18.36 -0.89
CA LEU A 22 -5.12 -17.01 -1.19
C LEU A 22 -6.05 -16.47 -0.09
N THR A 23 -6.80 -17.35 0.58
CA THR A 23 -7.63 -16.96 1.72
C THR A 23 -6.74 -16.51 2.88
N LEU A 24 -5.68 -17.26 3.18
CA LEU A 24 -4.73 -16.91 4.23
C LEU A 24 -3.97 -15.61 3.90
N ASP A 25 -3.52 -15.46 2.65
CA ASP A 25 -2.86 -14.23 2.18
C ASP A 25 -3.78 -13.02 2.34
N TYR A 26 -5.07 -13.16 2.00
CA TYR A 26 -6.06 -12.11 2.24
C TYR A 26 -6.22 -11.84 3.74
N GLU A 27 -6.44 -12.86 4.57
CA GLU A 27 -6.68 -12.70 6.01
C GLU A 27 -5.50 -12.08 6.76
N THR A 28 -4.27 -12.39 6.35
CA THR A 28 -3.04 -11.89 6.97
C THR A 28 -2.44 -10.69 6.25
N PHE A 29 -3.13 -10.17 5.22
CA PHE A 29 -2.61 -9.09 4.39
C PHE A 29 -2.25 -7.85 5.21
N LYS A 30 -0.99 -7.42 5.05
CA LYS A 30 -0.41 -6.21 5.64
C LYS A 30 0.59 -5.63 4.65
N MET A 31 0.67 -4.31 4.61
CA MET A 31 1.71 -3.60 3.88
C MET A 31 3.08 -4.00 4.45
N LYS A 32 4.01 -4.34 3.56
CA LYS A 32 5.36 -4.77 3.92
C LYS A 32 6.23 -3.55 4.28
N PRO A 33 7.28 -3.73 5.09
CA PRO A 33 8.24 -2.66 5.34
C PRO A 33 8.90 -2.20 4.04
N LYS A 34 8.96 -0.88 3.83
CA LYS A 34 9.56 -0.22 2.64
C LYS A 34 8.82 -0.44 1.31
N GLU A 35 7.69 -1.13 1.34
CA GLU A 35 6.78 -1.20 0.21
C GLU A 35 6.13 0.17 0.00
N ASP A 36 5.83 0.56 -1.24
CA ASP A 36 5.02 1.74 -1.52
C ASP A 36 3.52 1.40 -1.66
N ILE A 37 2.66 2.43 -1.69
CA ILE A 37 1.20 2.22 -1.79
C ILE A 37 0.81 1.51 -3.08
N LYS A 38 1.54 1.73 -4.18
CA LYS A 38 1.25 1.11 -5.47
C LYS A 38 1.57 -0.38 -5.42
N GLU A 39 2.76 -0.76 -4.95
CA GLU A 39 3.19 -2.15 -4.78
C GLU A 39 2.24 -2.93 -3.88
N MET A 40 1.85 -2.33 -2.74
CA MET A 40 0.87 -2.92 -1.83
C MET A 40 -0.49 -3.12 -2.51
N SER A 41 -0.98 -2.11 -3.24
CA SER A 41 -2.27 -2.17 -3.95
C SER A 41 -2.27 -3.23 -5.07
N ASP A 42 -1.16 -3.37 -5.79
CA ASP A 42 -0.97 -4.37 -6.84
C ASP A 42 -1.01 -5.79 -6.24
N GLN A 43 -0.33 -6.03 -5.11
CA GLN A 43 -0.36 -7.32 -4.40
C GLN A 43 -1.77 -7.66 -3.91
N PHE A 44 -2.45 -6.70 -3.30
CA PHE A 44 -3.81 -6.89 -2.82
C PHE A 44 -4.78 -7.22 -3.96
N THR A 45 -4.66 -6.51 -5.08
CA THR A 45 -5.48 -6.74 -6.28
C THR A 45 -5.23 -8.13 -6.87
N MET A 46 -3.98 -8.60 -6.86
CA MET A 46 -3.65 -9.95 -7.30
C MET A 46 -4.32 -11.03 -6.42
N ILE A 47 -4.34 -10.83 -5.11
CA ILE A 47 -5.02 -11.73 -4.16
C ILE A 47 -6.53 -11.75 -4.42
N ILE A 48 -7.18 -10.59 -4.52
CA ILE A 48 -8.63 -10.47 -4.78
C ILE A 48 -9.02 -11.12 -6.12
N ASN A 49 -8.25 -10.88 -7.17
CA ASN A 49 -8.49 -11.48 -8.48
C ASN A 49 -8.30 -13.00 -8.45
N GLY A 50 -7.28 -13.49 -7.72
CA GLY A 50 -7.08 -14.92 -7.50
C GLY A 50 -8.27 -15.56 -6.77
N LEU A 51 -8.74 -14.95 -5.68
CA LEU A 51 -9.90 -15.43 -4.93
C LEU A 51 -11.15 -15.50 -5.83
N LYS A 52 -11.40 -14.44 -6.61
CA LYS A 52 -12.51 -14.36 -7.55
C LYS A 52 -12.43 -15.45 -8.61
N PHE A 53 -11.24 -15.72 -9.14
CA PHE A 53 -11.00 -16.81 -10.09
C PHE A 53 -11.36 -18.19 -9.51
N TYR A 54 -11.10 -18.43 -8.23
CA TYR A 54 -11.49 -19.66 -7.53
C TYR A 54 -12.92 -19.63 -6.95
N GLY A 55 -13.71 -18.59 -7.25
CA GLY A 55 -15.13 -18.49 -6.87
C GLY A 55 -15.39 -17.91 -5.48
N LYS A 56 -14.38 -17.38 -4.79
CA LYS A 56 -14.55 -16.68 -3.51
C LYS A 56 -14.51 -15.17 -3.73
N THR A 57 -15.52 -14.47 -3.22
CA THR A 57 -15.58 -13.01 -3.29
C THR A 57 -15.91 -12.45 -1.91
N TYR A 58 -15.48 -11.21 -1.66
CA TYR A 58 -15.76 -10.50 -0.41
C TYR A 58 -16.60 -9.26 -0.72
N PRO A 59 -17.49 -8.84 0.20
CA PRO A 59 -18.21 -7.57 0.07
C PRO A 59 -17.23 -6.41 -0.12
N ASN A 60 -17.60 -5.45 -0.97
CA ASN A 60 -16.76 -4.28 -1.25
C ASN A 60 -16.32 -3.55 0.03
N GLU A 61 -17.24 -3.40 0.98
CA GLU A 61 -16.97 -2.78 2.28
C GLU A 61 -15.85 -3.50 3.06
N GLU A 62 -15.84 -4.84 3.06
CA GLU A 62 -14.80 -5.63 3.71
C GLU A 62 -13.45 -5.50 2.98
N VAL A 63 -13.48 -5.49 1.65
CA VAL A 63 -12.29 -5.29 0.82
C VAL A 63 -11.66 -3.92 1.08
N VAL A 64 -12.46 -2.87 1.10
CA VAL A 64 -12.03 -1.49 1.40
C VAL A 64 -11.46 -1.39 2.81
N ARG A 65 -12.16 -1.91 3.83
CA ARG A 65 -11.65 -1.95 5.21
C ARG A 65 -10.35 -2.73 5.32
N LYS A 66 -10.22 -3.83 4.56
CA LYS A 66 -9.02 -4.65 4.59
C LYS A 66 -7.79 -3.89 4.13
N VAL A 67 -7.91 -3.12 3.05
CA VAL A 67 -6.82 -2.24 2.58
C VAL A 67 -6.49 -1.18 3.61
N LEU A 68 -7.50 -0.47 4.15
CA LEU A 68 -7.29 0.59 5.14
C LEU A 68 -6.54 0.06 6.38
N TYR A 69 -6.96 -1.07 6.95
CA TYR A 69 -6.31 -1.67 8.10
C TYR A 69 -5.00 -2.41 7.78
N SER A 70 -4.65 -2.55 6.51
CA SER A 70 -3.36 -3.11 6.11
C SER A 70 -2.23 -2.08 6.09
N LEU A 71 -2.59 -0.77 6.11
CA LEU A 71 -1.64 0.33 6.08
C LEU A 71 -0.84 0.44 7.39
N PRO A 72 0.37 1.01 7.35
CA PRO A 72 1.14 1.36 8.53
C PRO A 72 0.42 2.39 9.39
N THR A 73 0.73 2.42 10.69
CA THR A 73 0.11 3.34 11.67
C THR A 73 0.31 4.83 11.34
N SER A 74 1.32 5.17 10.52
CA SER A 74 1.49 6.54 10.00
C SER A 74 0.30 7.02 9.15
N TRP A 75 -0.53 6.11 8.65
CA TRP A 75 -1.74 6.41 7.89
C TRP A 75 -3.00 6.49 8.75
N ASP A 76 -2.95 6.19 10.06
CA ASP A 76 -4.13 6.17 10.95
C ASP A 76 -4.97 7.47 10.90
N PRO A 77 -4.37 8.68 10.88
CA PRO A 77 -5.16 9.91 10.75
C PRO A 77 -5.91 10.00 9.42
N LYS A 78 -5.32 9.46 8.35
CA LYS A 78 -5.92 9.46 7.01
C LYS A 78 -7.03 8.41 6.90
N VAL A 79 -6.82 7.23 7.50
CA VAL A 79 -7.82 6.17 7.61
C VAL A 79 -9.06 6.70 8.33
N THR A 80 -8.89 7.28 9.51
CA THR A 80 -9.98 7.87 10.31
C THR A 80 -10.77 8.90 9.50
N ALA A 81 -10.08 9.82 8.83
CA ALA A 81 -10.74 10.83 8.01
C ALA A 81 -11.53 10.25 6.82
N ILE A 82 -11.11 9.11 6.25
CA ILE A 82 -11.85 8.42 5.18
C ILE A 82 -13.10 7.75 5.74
N GLU A 83 -12.99 7.10 6.90
CA GLU A 83 -14.11 6.44 7.58
C GLU A 83 -15.19 7.44 8.01
N ASP A 84 -14.79 8.62 8.51
CA ASP A 84 -15.71 9.69 8.90
C ASP A 84 -16.38 10.37 7.70
N ALA A 85 -15.64 10.59 6.61
CA ALA A 85 -16.12 11.38 5.47
C ALA A 85 -16.93 10.58 4.44
N LYS A 86 -16.79 9.25 4.39
CA LYS A 86 -17.35 8.41 3.32
C LYS A 86 -17.98 7.14 3.86
N SER A 87 -19.12 6.77 3.27
CA SER A 87 -19.68 5.44 3.46
C SER A 87 -18.80 4.40 2.75
N LEU A 88 -18.12 3.56 3.52
CA LEU A 88 -17.24 2.49 3.03
C LEU A 88 -17.97 1.49 2.12
N LYS A 89 -19.31 1.41 2.21
CA LYS A 89 -20.15 0.59 1.32
C LYS A 89 -20.17 1.11 -0.12
N ILE A 90 -20.08 2.42 -0.30
CA ILE A 90 -20.22 3.10 -1.60
C ILE A 90 -18.84 3.33 -2.24
N LEU A 91 -17.81 3.53 -1.43
CA LEU A 91 -16.44 3.74 -1.91
C LEU A 91 -15.92 2.47 -2.59
N SER A 92 -15.59 2.54 -3.88
CA SER A 92 -14.98 1.40 -4.58
C SER A 92 -13.50 1.23 -4.21
N LEU A 93 -12.98 0.02 -4.41
CA LEU A 93 -11.55 -0.27 -4.21
C LEU A 93 -10.65 0.64 -5.08
N ASP A 94 -11.00 0.85 -6.34
CA ASP A 94 -10.23 1.68 -7.27
C ASP A 94 -10.18 3.14 -6.83
N GLU A 95 -11.32 3.69 -6.35
CA GLU A 95 -11.36 5.04 -5.79
C GLU A 95 -10.50 5.15 -4.52
N LEU A 96 -10.57 4.17 -3.63
CA LEU A 96 -9.72 4.12 -2.43
C LEU A 96 -8.24 4.15 -2.82
N ILE A 97 -7.81 3.26 -3.72
CA ILE A 97 -6.42 3.19 -4.19
C ILE A 97 -6.01 4.53 -4.81
N GLY A 98 -6.86 5.14 -5.64
CA GLY A 98 -6.62 6.46 -6.22
C GLY A 98 -6.41 7.56 -5.17
N TYR A 99 -7.19 7.55 -4.09
CA TYR A 99 -7.01 8.49 -2.98
C TYR A 99 -5.71 8.27 -2.22
N LEU A 100 -5.33 7.01 -1.96
CA LEU A 100 -4.09 6.68 -1.27
C LEU A 100 -2.87 7.08 -2.11
N LEU A 101 -2.85 6.75 -3.40
CA LEU A 101 -1.78 7.13 -4.34
C LEU A 101 -1.63 8.65 -4.46
N THR A 102 -2.75 9.37 -4.57
CA THR A 102 -2.73 10.84 -4.63
C THR A 102 -2.18 11.46 -3.35
N HIS A 103 -2.50 10.87 -2.20
CA HIS A 103 -1.97 11.33 -0.91
C HIS A 103 -0.47 11.08 -0.78
N ASP A 104 -0.01 9.88 -1.15
CA ASP A 104 1.40 9.51 -1.13
C ASP A 104 2.25 10.43 -2.03
N LEU A 105 1.77 10.69 -3.25
CA LEU A 105 2.43 11.63 -4.18
C LEU A 105 2.55 13.05 -3.58
N ARG A 106 1.53 13.54 -2.88
CA ARG A 106 1.56 14.86 -2.23
C ARG A 106 2.55 14.92 -1.08
N LEU A 107 2.70 13.84 -0.31
CA LEU A 107 3.69 13.75 0.75
C LEU A 107 5.11 13.76 0.19
N ASN A 108 5.36 12.99 -0.86
CA ASN A 108 6.66 12.95 -1.52
C ASN A 108 7.06 14.29 -2.15
N LYS A 109 6.10 15.04 -2.70
CA LYS A 109 6.38 16.38 -3.25
C LYS A 109 6.77 17.38 -2.16
N ARG A 110 6.06 17.40 -1.03
CA ARG A 110 6.39 18.29 0.09
C ARG A 110 7.73 17.96 0.74
N SER A 111 8.05 16.68 0.89
CA SER A 111 9.34 16.27 1.45
C SER A 111 10.51 16.69 0.57
N GLU A 112 10.35 16.66 -0.76
CA GLU A 112 11.36 17.15 -1.70
C GLU A 112 11.53 18.68 -1.61
N GLU A 113 10.42 19.43 -1.54
CA GLU A 113 10.42 20.89 -1.38
C GLU A 113 11.14 21.33 -0.08
N GLU A 114 10.88 20.65 1.04
CA GLU A 114 11.55 20.88 2.33
C GLU A 114 13.05 20.58 2.27
N ARG A 115 13.45 19.49 1.58
CA ARG A 115 14.87 19.14 1.41
C ARG A 115 15.62 20.16 0.58
N VAL A 116 15.00 20.69 -0.48
CA VAL A 116 15.58 21.75 -1.32
C VAL A 116 15.72 23.05 -0.52
N MET A 117 14.70 23.44 0.25
CA MET A 117 14.79 24.61 1.13
C MET A 117 15.90 24.46 2.17
N ASN A 118 15.98 23.34 2.88
CA ASN A 118 17.02 23.11 3.90
C ASN A 118 18.43 23.08 3.30
N LYS A 119 18.61 22.57 2.08
CA LYS A 119 19.89 22.60 1.35
C LYS A 119 20.29 24.02 0.96
N ASN A 120 19.33 24.88 0.60
CA ASN A 120 19.60 26.27 0.24
C ASN A 120 19.94 27.12 1.49
N VAL A 121 19.21 26.92 2.59
CA VAL A 121 19.50 27.58 3.88
C VAL A 121 20.88 27.21 4.40
N SER A 122 21.24 25.91 4.39
CA SER A 122 22.56 25.46 4.82
C SER A 122 23.72 25.93 3.93
N LYS A 123 23.49 26.15 2.63
CA LYS A 123 24.47 26.78 1.73
C LYS A 123 24.64 28.27 2.03
N ALA A 124 23.56 29.01 2.27
CA ALA A 124 23.61 30.44 2.60
C ALA A 124 24.30 30.71 3.95
N LEU A 125 24.08 29.85 4.95
CA LEU A 125 24.75 29.95 6.26
C LEU A 125 26.26 29.69 6.19
N LYS A 126 26.72 28.81 5.27
CA LYS A 126 28.16 28.53 5.09
C LYS A 126 28.90 29.63 4.35
N SER A 127 28.22 30.44 3.54
CA SER A 127 28.86 31.57 2.84
C SER A 127 29.04 32.80 3.74
N THR A 128 28.45 32.83 4.93
CA THR A 128 28.55 33.95 5.88
C THR A 128 29.66 33.78 6.93
N THR A 129 30.35 32.64 6.98
CA THR A 129 31.43 32.36 7.96
C THR A 129 32.85 32.36 7.40
N ASN A 130 33.06 32.85 6.17
CA ASN A 130 34.40 33.06 5.63
C ASN A 130 34.60 34.53 5.28
N ASN A 131 34.78 35.35 6.31
CA ASN A 131 35.50 36.62 6.27
C ASN A 131 35.83 36.94 7.73
N ASP A 132 37.06 36.65 8.12
CA ASP A 132 37.87 37.39 9.11
C ASP A 132 38.92 36.47 9.72
N SER A 133 39.99 36.22 8.95
CA SER A 133 41.33 36.08 9.51
C SER A 133 42.36 36.09 8.37
N GLU A 134 42.49 37.25 7.73
CA GLU A 134 43.71 37.64 7.03
C GLU A 134 44.13 39.00 7.56
N SER A 135 45.08 38.99 8.51
CA SER A 135 45.86 40.15 8.97
C SER A 135 47.00 39.54 9.81
N SER A 136 48.13 39.21 9.19
CA SER A 136 49.25 40.10 8.83
C SER A 136 50.34 40.01 9.89
N GLU A 137 51.53 39.70 9.37
CA GLU A 137 52.90 39.78 9.94
C GLU A 137 53.39 38.67 10.87
#